data_AF-A0A3N5WCP2-F1
#
_entry.id   AF-A0A3N5WCP2-F1
#
_cell.length_a   1.000
_cell.length_b   1.000
_cell.length_c   1.000
_cell.angle_alpha   90.00
_cell.angle_beta   90.00
_cell.angle_gamma   90.00
#
_symmetry.space_group_name_H-M   'P 1'
#
loop_
_entity.id
_entity.type
_entity.pdbx_description
1 polymer ?
#
loop_
_entity_poly.entity_id
_entity_poly.type
_entity_poly.pdbx_seq_one_letter_code
_entity_poly.pdbx_strand_id
1 'polypeptide(L)'
;MTTASLSIGYSPSLPWKPLFLLVIVVLAALGLVYGTHAVEQHGVNALAVRACVENGGTLETWENPETFRQASICLLPDGRFGVMIHRFGREVTSFVKDKLRSLDQVRRYLSNRGYLPAQ
;
A
#
# COMPACT_ATOMS: atom_id res chain seq x y z
N MET A 1 21.29 42.33 65.18
CA MET A 1 21.65 41.95 63.80
C MET A 1 20.68 40.85 63.39
N THR A 2 19.75 41.15 62.51
CA THR A 2 18.67 40.22 62.12
C THR A 2 18.87 39.88 60.65
N THR A 3 19.32 38.68 60.36
CA THR A 3 19.49 38.17 59.00
C THR A 3 18.16 37.64 58.50
N ALA A 4 17.61 38.26 57.45
CA ALA A 4 16.44 37.75 56.76
C ALA A 4 16.88 36.68 55.73
N SER A 5 16.36 35.48 55.87
CA SER A 5 16.58 34.36 54.94
C SER A 5 15.47 34.37 53.90
N LEU A 6 15.79 34.58 52.64
CA LEU A 6 14.84 34.53 51.53
C LEU A 6 14.80 33.10 50.98
N SER A 7 13.69 32.38 51.20
CA SER A 7 13.45 31.08 50.58
C SER A 7 12.77 31.26 49.22
N ILE A 8 13.49 30.95 48.14
CA ILE A 8 12.93 30.89 46.79
C ILE A 8 12.12 29.60 46.67
N GLY A 9 10.80 29.71 46.73
CA GLY A 9 9.87 28.61 46.46
C GLY A 9 9.84 28.31 44.96
N TYR A 10 10.60 27.30 44.53
CA TYR A 10 10.43 26.71 43.20
C TYR A 10 9.18 25.81 43.26
N SER A 11 8.17 26.11 42.44
CA SER A 11 6.94 25.32 42.35
C SER A 11 6.97 24.44 41.09
N PRO A 12 7.35 23.15 41.18
CA PRO A 12 7.47 22.29 40.02
C PRO A 12 6.13 21.61 39.77
N SER A 13 5.15 22.37 39.31
CA SER A 13 3.93 21.78 38.75
C SER A 13 3.72 22.29 37.35
N LEU A 14 4.70 22.02 36.49
CA LEU A 14 4.43 22.06 35.06
C LEU A 14 3.37 20.97 34.80
N PRO A 15 2.15 21.32 34.38
CA PRO A 15 1.13 20.31 34.19
C PRO A 15 1.55 19.46 33.00
N TRP A 16 1.94 18.22 33.26
CA TRP A 16 2.31 17.22 32.24
C TRP A 16 1.13 16.87 31.31
N LYS A 17 -0.10 17.16 31.75
CA LYS A 17 -1.35 16.91 31.02
C LYS A 17 -1.44 17.63 29.66
N PRO A 18 -1.21 18.96 29.53
CA PRO A 18 -1.18 19.62 28.23
C PRO A 18 -0.05 19.13 27.33
N LEU A 19 1.12 18.77 27.87
CA LEU A 19 2.21 18.23 27.06
C LEU A 19 1.83 16.87 26.45
N PHE A 20 1.23 15.98 27.25
CA PHE A 20 0.77 14.67 26.80
C PHE A 20 -0.35 14.78 25.75
N LEU A 21 -1.30 15.69 25.95
CA LEU A 21 -2.34 16.00 24.95
C LEU A 21 -1.75 16.51 23.65
N LEU A 22 -0.78 17.42 23.72
CA LEU A 22 -0.11 17.96 22.52
C LEU A 22 0.61 16.84 21.74
N VAL A 23 1.30 15.93 22.45
CA VAL A 23 1.96 14.77 21.81
C VAL A 23 0.95 13.86 21.12
N ILE A 24 -0.20 13.57 21.74
CA ILE A 24 -1.25 12.75 21.10
C ILE A 24 -1.79 13.44 19.85
N VAL A 25 -2.05 14.74 19.90
CA VAL A 25 -2.57 15.52 18.75
C VAL A 25 -1.56 15.52 17.60
N VAL A 26 -0.27 15.71 17.89
CA VAL A 26 0.79 15.67 16.87
C VAL A 26 0.92 14.29 16.24
N LEU A 27 0.89 13.21 17.05
CA LEU A 27 0.96 11.83 16.53
C LEU A 27 -0.26 11.48 15.66
N ALA A 28 -1.47 11.89 16.05
CA ALA A 28 -2.68 11.69 15.27
C ALA A 28 -2.64 12.45 13.92
N ALA A 29 -2.16 13.70 13.92
CA ALA A 29 -2.01 14.50 12.71
C ALA A 29 -1.00 13.87 11.73
N LEU A 30 0.13 13.34 12.23
CA LEU A 30 1.11 12.65 11.39
C LEU A 30 0.53 11.36 10.77
N GLY A 31 -0.23 10.57 11.54
CA GLY A 31 -0.90 9.36 11.02
C GLY A 31 -1.85 9.62 9.85
N LEU A 32 -2.57 10.74 9.87
CA LEU A 32 -3.47 11.14 8.79
C LEU A 32 -2.74 11.53 7.51
N VAL A 33 -1.59 12.21 7.61
CA VAL A 33 -0.84 12.68 6.44
C VAL A 33 -0.15 11.52 5.71
N TYR A 34 0.38 10.53 6.44
CA TYR A 34 1.07 9.40 5.81
C TYR A 34 0.11 8.29 5.32
N GLY A 35 -1.07 8.15 5.93
CA GLY A 35 -2.04 7.12 5.56
C GLY A 35 -2.76 7.37 4.23
N THR A 36 -3.01 8.63 3.87
CA THR A 36 -3.79 8.98 2.67
C THR A 36 -3.02 8.74 1.37
N HIS A 37 -1.72 9.05 1.34
CA HIS A 37 -0.97 9.06 0.09
C HIS A 37 -0.70 7.66 -0.50
N ALA A 38 -0.42 6.68 0.36
CA ALA A 38 -0.16 5.30 -0.07
C ALA A 38 -1.45 4.60 -0.54
N VAL A 39 -2.58 4.85 0.12
CA VAL A 39 -3.87 4.26 -0.25
C VAL A 39 -4.40 4.87 -1.55
N GLU A 40 -4.21 6.17 -1.75
CA GLU A 40 -4.73 6.88 -2.92
C GLU A 40 -4.06 6.43 -4.23
N GLN A 41 -2.71 6.30 -4.26
CA GLN A 41 -2.02 5.88 -5.49
C GLN A 41 -2.11 4.38 -5.77
N HIS A 42 -2.04 3.53 -4.74
CA HIS A 42 -2.18 2.09 -4.94
C HIS A 42 -3.63 1.70 -5.25
N GLY A 43 -4.61 2.39 -4.67
CA GLY A 43 -6.03 2.19 -4.94
C GLY A 43 -6.40 2.47 -6.39
N VAL A 44 -5.96 3.61 -6.94
CA VAL A 44 -6.28 3.98 -8.34
C VAL A 44 -5.68 2.98 -9.33
N ASN A 45 -4.42 2.56 -9.13
CA ASN A 45 -3.78 1.58 -9.98
C ASN A 45 -4.47 0.20 -9.91
N ALA A 46 -4.85 -0.25 -8.71
CA ALA A 46 -5.61 -1.49 -8.52
C ALA A 46 -6.96 -1.45 -9.25
N LEU A 47 -7.70 -0.33 -9.13
CA LEU A 47 -8.97 -0.12 -9.83
C LEU A 47 -8.83 -0.17 -11.36
N ALA A 48 -7.78 0.45 -11.91
CA ALA A 48 -7.51 0.43 -13.35
C ALA A 48 -7.25 -1.01 -13.86
N VAL A 49 -6.45 -1.79 -13.11
CA VAL A 49 -6.18 -3.20 -13.44
C VAL A 49 -7.44 -4.05 -13.34
N ARG A 50 -8.26 -3.85 -12.29
CA ARG A 50 -9.53 -4.54 -12.13
C ARG A 50 -10.47 -4.27 -13.31
N ALA A 51 -10.69 -2.99 -13.63
CA ALA A 51 -11.54 -2.61 -14.74
C ALA A 51 -11.05 -3.18 -16.08
N CYS A 52 -9.74 -3.22 -16.29
CA CYS A 52 -9.12 -3.80 -17.48
C CYS A 52 -9.42 -5.31 -17.61
N VAL A 53 -9.29 -6.07 -16.53
CA VAL A 53 -9.57 -7.52 -16.52
C VAL A 53 -11.07 -7.82 -16.64
N GLU A 54 -11.91 -7.13 -15.86
CA GLU A 54 -13.37 -7.35 -15.82
C GLU A 54 -14.06 -6.97 -17.14
N ASN A 55 -13.51 -5.99 -17.88
CA ASN A 55 -14.03 -5.60 -19.20
C ASN A 55 -13.45 -6.44 -20.36
N GLY A 56 -12.81 -7.58 -20.08
CA GLY A 56 -12.31 -8.49 -21.12
C GLY A 56 -10.96 -8.07 -21.74
N GLY A 57 -10.25 -7.11 -21.15
CA GLY A 57 -8.91 -6.68 -21.60
C GLY A 57 -7.77 -7.63 -21.19
N THR A 58 -8.10 -8.84 -20.72
CA THR A 58 -7.10 -9.85 -20.34
C THR A 58 -6.36 -10.33 -21.59
N LEU A 59 -5.04 -10.19 -21.58
CA LEU A 59 -4.15 -10.69 -22.63
C LEU A 59 -3.84 -12.17 -22.44
N GLU A 60 -3.52 -12.54 -21.19
CA GLU A 60 -3.08 -13.89 -20.83
C GLU A 60 -3.49 -14.23 -19.42
N THR A 61 -3.68 -15.54 -19.21
CA THR A 61 -3.97 -16.09 -17.89
C THR A 61 -2.94 -17.14 -17.53
N TRP A 62 -2.49 -17.11 -16.29
CA TRP A 62 -1.45 -17.98 -15.74
C TRP A 62 -1.92 -18.56 -14.41
N GLU A 63 -1.46 -19.74 -14.04
CA GLU A 63 -1.83 -20.41 -12.79
C GLU A 63 -0.58 -20.83 -12.01
N ASN A 64 -0.61 -20.64 -10.69
CA ASN A 64 0.37 -21.20 -9.78
C ASN A 64 -0.22 -22.48 -9.13
N PRO A 65 0.28 -23.68 -9.48
CA PRO A 65 -0.31 -24.95 -9.04
C PRO A 65 -0.11 -25.23 -7.55
N GLU A 66 0.88 -24.60 -6.90
CA GLU A 66 1.13 -24.78 -5.47
C GLU A 66 0.11 -24.02 -4.62
N THR A 67 -0.31 -22.85 -5.09
CA THR A 67 -1.18 -21.93 -4.33
C THR A 67 -2.62 -21.89 -4.85
N PHE A 68 -2.88 -22.52 -5.99
CA PHE A 68 -4.14 -22.46 -6.74
C PHE A 68 -4.56 -21.02 -7.06
N ARG A 69 -3.57 -20.15 -7.31
CA ARG A 69 -3.78 -18.75 -7.68
C ARG A 69 -3.70 -18.57 -9.18
N GLN A 70 -4.59 -17.77 -9.72
CA GLN A 70 -4.64 -17.43 -11.14
C GLN A 70 -4.23 -15.97 -11.32
N ALA A 71 -3.30 -15.70 -12.23
CA ALA A 71 -2.88 -14.36 -12.62
C ALA A 71 -3.44 -14.00 -13.99
N SER A 72 -4.22 -12.93 -14.06
CA SER A 72 -4.67 -12.32 -15.32
C SER A 72 -3.77 -11.13 -15.64
N ILE A 73 -3.15 -11.15 -16.82
CA ILE A 73 -2.33 -10.05 -17.34
C ILE A 73 -3.20 -9.18 -18.23
N CYS A 74 -3.08 -7.86 -18.11
CA CYS A 74 -3.76 -6.92 -18.99
C CYS A 74 -2.85 -5.74 -19.38
N LEU A 75 -3.14 -5.05 -20.49
CA LEU A 75 -2.44 -3.83 -20.91
C LEU A 75 -3.32 -2.62 -20.65
N LEU A 76 -2.80 -1.67 -19.88
CA LEU A 76 -3.49 -0.43 -19.55
C LEU A 76 -3.38 0.60 -20.69
N PRO A 77 -4.28 1.60 -20.75
CA PRO A 77 -4.27 2.63 -21.81
C PRO A 77 -2.97 3.45 -21.90
N ASP A 78 -2.24 3.57 -20.79
CA ASP A 78 -0.95 4.27 -20.72
C ASP A 78 0.25 3.38 -21.13
N GLY A 79 -0.01 2.16 -21.61
CA GLY A 79 0.99 1.20 -22.05
C GLY A 79 1.65 0.40 -20.92
N ARG A 80 1.25 0.59 -19.65
CA ARG A 80 1.75 -0.23 -18.54
C ARG A 80 1.00 -1.57 -18.46
N PHE A 81 1.67 -2.58 -17.93
CA PHE A 81 1.04 -3.89 -17.69
C PHE A 81 0.43 -3.98 -16.29
N GLY A 82 -0.81 -4.44 -16.23
CA GLY A 82 -1.53 -4.80 -15.00
C GLY A 82 -1.47 -6.30 -14.74
N VAL A 83 -1.44 -6.70 -13.48
CA VAL A 83 -1.61 -8.10 -13.07
C VAL A 83 -2.66 -8.17 -11.96
N MET A 84 -3.68 -9.00 -12.17
CA MET A 84 -4.72 -9.31 -11.17
C MET A 84 -4.59 -10.76 -10.75
N ILE A 85 -4.49 -10.99 -9.44
CA ILE A 85 -4.38 -12.33 -8.87
C ILE A 85 -5.71 -12.73 -8.26
N HIS A 86 -6.22 -13.88 -8.67
CA HIS A 86 -7.42 -14.51 -8.15
C HIS A 86 -7.12 -15.80 -7.42
N ARG A 87 -8.03 -16.20 -6.54
CA ARG A 87 -8.09 -17.53 -5.96
C ARG A 87 -9.55 -17.91 -5.78
N PHE A 88 -9.98 -19.02 -6.38
CA PHE A 88 -11.37 -19.49 -6.31
C PHE A 88 -12.41 -18.39 -6.66
N GLY A 89 -12.15 -17.64 -7.74
CA GLY A 89 -13.03 -16.57 -8.21
C GLY A 89 -13.02 -15.29 -7.38
N ARG A 90 -12.17 -15.17 -6.34
CA ARG A 90 -12.02 -13.96 -5.54
C ARG A 90 -10.69 -13.28 -5.82
N GLU A 91 -10.71 -11.96 -5.97
CA GLU A 91 -9.49 -11.15 -6.08
C GLU A 91 -8.69 -11.25 -4.78
N VAL A 92 -7.41 -11.58 -4.91
CA VAL A 92 -6.41 -11.53 -3.83
C VAL A 92 -5.67 -10.20 -3.84
N THR A 93 -5.26 -9.74 -5.03
CA THR A 93 -4.57 -8.47 -5.21
C THR A 93 -4.55 -8.07 -6.69
N SER A 94 -4.48 -6.78 -6.95
CA SER A 94 -4.26 -6.20 -8.28
C SER A 94 -3.22 -5.10 -8.19
N PHE A 95 -2.31 -5.06 -9.16
CA PHE A 95 -1.23 -4.06 -9.19
C PHE A 95 -0.69 -3.84 -10.60
N VAL A 96 -0.06 -2.68 -10.79
CA VAL A 96 0.65 -2.33 -12.03
C VAL A 96 2.12 -2.73 -11.93
N LYS A 97 2.72 -3.13 -13.06
CA LYS A 97 4.14 -3.42 -13.21
C LYS A 97 4.86 -2.27 -13.91
N ASP A 98 5.11 -1.19 -13.18
CA ASP A 98 5.67 0.06 -13.73
C ASP A 98 7.05 -0.08 -14.41
N LYS A 99 7.81 -1.11 -14.04
CA LYS A 99 9.16 -1.37 -14.57
C LYS A 99 9.18 -2.37 -15.72
N LEU A 100 8.07 -3.05 -16.01
CA LEU A 100 8.00 -4.07 -17.06
C LEU A 100 7.35 -3.43 -18.29
N ARG A 101 8.11 -3.35 -19.38
CA ARG A 101 7.77 -2.65 -20.62
C ARG A 101 7.30 -3.59 -21.74
N SER A 102 7.41 -4.90 -21.54
CA SER A 102 6.95 -5.89 -22.51
C SER A 102 6.25 -7.06 -21.83
N LEU A 103 5.37 -7.73 -22.59
CA LEU A 103 4.66 -8.91 -22.14
C LEU A 103 5.64 -10.02 -21.71
N ASP A 104 6.73 -10.23 -22.44
CA ASP A 104 7.77 -11.21 -22.07
C ASP A 104 8.45 -10.94 -20.73
N GLN A 105 8.56 -9.68 -20.32
CA GLN A 105 9.06 -9.35 -18.98
C GLN A 105 8.04 -9.74 -17.90
N VAL A 106 6.74 -9.57 -18.18
CA VAL A 106 5.66 -9.99 -17.28
C VAL A 106 5.60 -11.52 -17.20
N ARG A 107 5.68 -12.23 -18.33
CA ARG A 107 5.75 -13.69 -18.40
C ARG A 107 6.91 -14.24 -17.57
N ARG A 108 8.12 -13.69 -17.74
CA ARG A 108 9.29 -14.06 -16.93
C ARG A 108 9.09 -13.76 -15.45
N TYR A 109 8.49 -12.62 -15.11
CA TYR A 109 8.16 -12.30 -13.72
C TYR A 109 7.22 -13.35 -13.11
N LEU A 110 6.17 -13.77 -13.81
CA LEU A 110 5.23 -14.78 -13.35
C LEU A 110 5.87 -16.17 -13.25
N SER A 111 6.64 -16.57 -14.27
CA SER A 111 7.40 -17.83 -14.26
C SER A 111 8.36 -17.93 -13.08
N ASN A 112 9.12 -16.86 -12.78
CA ASN A 112 10.00 -16.79 -11.60
C ASN A 112 9.24 -16.86 -10.26
N ARG A 113 7.91 -16.72 -10.28
CA ARG A 113 7.02 -16.83 -9.11
C ARG A 113 6.23 -18.14 -9.10
N GLY A 114 6.60 -19.11 -9.94
CA GLY A 114 5.97 -20.43 -10.01
C GLY A 114 4.61 -20.43 -10.73
N TYR A 115 4.30 -19.40 -11.51
CA TYR A 115 3.13 -19.42 -12.38
C TYR A 115 3.48 -20.07 -13.72
N LEU A 116 2.54 -20.81 -14.27
CA LEU A 116 2.58 -21.45 -15.58
C LEU A 116 1.45 -20.90 -16.47
N PRO A 117 1.60 -20.86 -17.80
CA PRO A 117 0.51 -20.47 -18.68
C PRO A 117 -0.71 -21.37 -18.47
N ALA A 118 -1.90 -20.78 -18.31
CA ALA A 118 -3.14 -21.55 -18.30
C ALA A 118 -3.45 -22.03 -19.72
N GLN A 119 -3.91 -23.28 -19.84
CA GLN A 119 -4.32 -23.88 -21.12
C GLN A 119 -5.74 -23.48 -21.50
#